data_AF-A0A8T2QE82-F1
#
_entry.id   AF-A0A8T2QE82-F1
#
_cell.length_a   1.000
_cell.length_b   1.000
_cell.length_c   1.000
_cell.angle_alpha   90.00
_cell.angle_beta   90.00
_cell.angle_gamma   90.00
#
_symmetry.space_group_name_H-M   'P 1'
#
loop_
_entity.id
_entity.type
_entity.pdbx_description
1 polymer ?
#
loop_
_entity_poly.entity_id
_entity_poly.type
_entity_poly.pdbx_seq_one_letter_code
_entity_poly.pdbx_strand_id
1 'polypeptide(L)'
;MMATANMATFVTGCSTDNKASSDFLRSSVRDSVLCQNNFRVSETLFLASSALPGRSRSLYPVRASKRHLRFKVSCSTASEPRASVLRDILASPGLHQGPACYDALSAKLVENAGFTFTFMSGFSVAASRLALPDTGLISYGEMVDQGIHITSAVSIPVIGDGDNGYGNALNVKRTVRGYINAGFAGILLEDQVSPKACGHTRGRKVVSREEAVMRIKAAVDARKESLSDIIIVGRTDARQAISLEEALWRAEAMADAGADVIFVDALSSKDEMRALCNTAKMIPKMANMLEGGGKTPILTPMELEELGFKIVSYPLSLIGVSISAMQDALVALKSGRMPPPASLPSFEDIKKVVGFDDYYEEESRYSISSSSSGSNLKAEQIKEMDTNVQSEGFLPASLSSVSTINKDSSSGDNSEEDVIVPYVLEESEDDSQTVSQSKIWSRVLRVKVTGTNGIVKLDVRIPAGFLDGLAKIVPGVAGVNLAALLDESSYTFQDDLESGKELLDINDGRGDRIQIFLE
;
A
#
# COMPACT_ATOMS: atom_id res chain seq x y z
N MET A 1 35.27 53.26 14.56
CA MET A 1 35.89 54.60 14.70
C MET A 1 36.89 54.76 13.56
N MET A 2 36.91 55.91 12.89
CA MET A 2 37.75 56.26 11.71
C MET A 2 37.47 55.38 10.45
N ALA A 3 37.38 55.86 9.19
CA ALA A 3 37.95 57.02 8.46
C ALA A 3 39.44 56.84 8.07
N THR A 4 39.99 57.25 6.92
CA THR A 4 39.52 57.92 5.66
C THR A 4 40.66 57.77 4.62
N ALA A 5 40.47 57.40 3.34
CA ALA A 5 40.04 58.19 2.15
C ALA A 5 41.18 58.89 1.33
N ASN A 6 40.82 59.45 0.16
CA ASN A 6 41.61 60.20 -0.87
C ASN A 6 42.39 59.34 -1.89
N MET A 7 42.57 59.73 -3.17
CA MET A 7 42.23 60.97 -3.94
C MET A 7 41.27 60.60 -5.12
N ALA A 8 40.28 61.40 -5.59
CA ALA A 8 40.30 62.75 -6.21
C ALA A 8 41.06 62.78 -7.57
N THR A 9 40.56 63.34 -8.68
CA THR A 9 39.89 64.66 -8.84
C THR A 9 39.03 64.77 -10.13
N PHE A 10 37.91 65.51 -10.05
CA PHE A 10 37.15 66.36 -11.02
C PHE A 10 37.73 66.65 -12.43
N VAL A 11 37.00 67.12 -13.46
CA VAL A 11 35.66 67.79 -13.66
C VAL A 11 34.97 67.15 -14.93
N THR A 12 33.82 67.46 -15.58
CA THR A 12 32.66 68.43 -15.61
C THR A 12 31.50 67.73 -16.40
N GLY A 13 30.23 68.17 -16.53
CA GLY A 13 29.44 69.28 -15.96
C GLY A 13 27.97 69.28 -16.48
N CYS A 14 27.14 70.19 -15.96
CA CYS A 14 25.69 70.47 -16.20
C CYS A 14 25.15 70.30 -17.65
N SER A 15 23.85 70.11 -17.94
CA SER A 15 22.54 70.28 -17.22
C SER A 15 21.47 69.36 -17.90
N THR A 16 20.14 69.26 -17.64
CA THR A 16 19.06 69.91 -16.83
C THR A 16 17.99 68.81 -16.57
N ASP A 17 17.30 68.66 -15.42
CA ASP A 17 16.09 69.36 -14.90
C ASP A 17 14.96 69.64 -15.95
N ASN A 18 13.65 69.46 -15.68
CA ASN A 18 12.91 69.26 -14.41
C ASN A 18 11.52 68.57 -14.56
N LYS A 19 10.99 68.07 -13.42
CA LYS A 19 9.59 67.89 -12.85
C LYS A 19 8.33 68.23 -13.72
N ALA A 20 7.08 67.81 -13.44
CA ALA A 20 6.40 67.19 -12.26
C ALA A 20 5.12 66.40 -12.73
N SER A 21 4.65 65.31 -12.09
CA SER A 21 3.77 65.19 -10.90
C SER A 21 2.29 65.62 -11.03
N SER A 22 1.33 64.68 -10.95
CA SER A 22 0.20 64.63 -9.96
C SER A 22 -0.91 63.59 -10.25
N ASP A 23 -1.20 62.75 -9.24
CA ASP A 23 -2.49 62.29 -8.65
C ASP A 23 -3.84 62.45 -9.43
N PHE A 24 -4.91 61.62 -9.26
CA PHE A 24 -5.47 61.09 -7.99
C PHE A 24 -6.61 60.03 -8.19
N LEU A 25 -6.88 59.18 -7.17
CA LEU A 25 -8.13 58.41 -6.83
C LEU A 25 -8.65 57.16 -7.62
N ARG A 26 -8.70 56.01 -6.90
CA ARG A 26 -9.78 54.97 -6.75
C ARG A 26 -10.27 54.17 -8.00
N SER A 27 -10.80 52.94 -7.93
CA SER A 27 -11.31 52.12 -6.79
C SER A 27 -10.98 50.61 -6.90
N SER A 28 -11.50 49.79 -5.97
CA SER A 28 -11.35 48.32 -5.90
C SER A 28 -12.42 47.55 -6.72
N VAL A 29 -12.15 46.27 -7.08
CA VAL A 29 -13.00 45.05 -6.92
C VAL A 29 -12.65 43.92 -7.92
N ARG A 30 -12.15 42.81 -7.36
CA ARG A 30 -12.32 41.35 -7.68
C ARG A 30 -12.75 40.80 -9.06
N ASP A 31 -11.99 39.74 -9.43
CA ASP A 31 -12.40 38.39 -9.89
C ASP A 31 -12.91 38.09 -11.32
N SER A 32 -12.79 36.79 -11.67
CA SER A 32 -13.36 36.05 -12.81
C SER A 32 -12.66 36.12 -14.18
N VAL A 33 -11.56 35.37 -14.33
CA VAL A 33 -11.19 34.75 -15.61
C VAL A 33 -12.07 33.51 -15.82
N LEU A 34 -12.75 33.39 -16.97
CA LEU A 34 -13.72 32.31 -17.23
C LEU A 34 -13.21 31.39 -18.35
N CYS A 35 -12.98 30.12 -18.01
CA CYS A 35 -12.37 29.14 -18.91
C CYS A 35 -13.37 28.62 -19.97
N GLN A 36 -12.95 28.58 -21.24
CA GLN A 36 -13.74 28.00 -22.34
C GLN A 36 -13.20 26.60 -22.73
N ASN A 37 -13.78 25.55 -22.13
CA ASN A 37 -13.54 24.18 -22.58
C ASN A 37 -14.33 23.89 -23.86
N ASN A 38 -13.63 23.71 -24.98
CA ASN A 38 -14.23 23.32 -26.26
C ASN A 38 -14.53 21.81 -26.30
N PHE A 39 -15.79 21.43 -26.05
CA PHE A 39 -16.30 20.10 -26.43
C PHE A 39 -17.03 20.20 -27.78
N ARG A 40 -16.41 19.68 -28.84
CA ARG A 40 -16.84 19.89 -30.23
C ARG A 40 -17.68 18.72 -30.75
N VAL A 41 -18.97 18.71 -30.43
CA VAL A 41 -19.94 17.77 -31.05
C VAL A 41 -20.22 18.21 -32.49
N SER A 42 -20.22 17.26 -33.43
CA SER A 42 -20.34 17.52 -34.87
C SER A 42 -21.75 17.26 -35.39
N GLU A 43 -22.63 18.26 -35.34
CA GLU A 43 -23.91 18.21 -36.07
C GLU A 43 -23.70 18.51 -37.56
N THR A 44 -24.26 17.65 -38.42
CA THR A 44 -24.11 17.75 -39.88
C THR A 44 -25.35 18.43 -40.48
N LEU A 45 -25.20 19.66 -40.96
CA LEU A 45 -26.30 20.40 -41.58
C LEU A 45 -26.51 19.97 -43.05
N PHE A 46 -27.70 19.46 -43.36
CA PHE A 46 -28.16 19.32 -44.76
C PHE A 46 -28.89 20.60 -45.22
N LEU A 47 -28.61 21.05 -46.44
CA LEU A 47 -29.21 22.24 -47.05
C LEU A 47 -29.65 21.96 -48.50
N ALA A 48 -30.97 21.92 -48.74
CA ALA A 48 -31.68 22.07 -50.02
C ALA A 48 -33.17 21.72 -49.84
N SER A 49 -34.14 22.21 -50.63
CA SER A 49 -34.26 23.42 -51.45
C SER A 49 -35.73 23.54 -51.95
N SER A 50 -36.05 24.64 -52.65
CA SER A 50 -37.30 24.88 -53.41
C SER A 50 -38.59 25.13 -52.60
N ALA A 51 -39.62 25.63 -53.29
CA ALA A 51 -40.79 26.31 -52.70
C ALA A 51 -42.05 26.11 -53.56
N LEU A 52 -43.23 26.47 -53.03
CA LEU A 52 -44.41 27.03 -53.73
C LEU A 52 -45.46 27.52 -52.69
N PRO A 53 -46.35 28.49 -52.99
CA PRO A 53 -47.26 29.11 -52.02
C PRO A 53 -48.70 28.54 -52.03
N GLY A 54 -49.38 28.51 -50.88
CA GLY A 54 -50.77 28.00 -50.79
C GLY A 54 -51.59 28.42 -49.55
N ARG A 55 -52.51 29.37 -49.76
CA ARG A 55 -53.74 29.72 -48.99
C ARG A 55 -53.85 29.44 -47.46
N SER A 56 -54.16 30.52 -46.74
CA SER A 56 -54.69 30.56 -45.36
C SER A 56 -55.92 29.67 -45.11
N ARG A 57 -55.97 29.07 -43.90
CA ARG A 57 -57.19 28.93 -43.09
C ARG A 57 -56.88 29.14 -41.61
N SER A 58 -57.80 29.78 -40.88
CA SER A 58 -57.67 30.11 -39.45
C SER A 58 -58.00 28.92 -38.56
N LEU A 59 -57.22 28.73 -37.48
CA LEU A 59 -57.61 27.99 -36.29
C LEU A 59 -57.15 28.77 -35.04
N TYR A 60 -58.03 28.86 -34.04
CA TYR A 60 -57.79 29.62 -32.81
C TYR A 60 -56.85 28.85 -31.86
N PRO A 61 -55.93 29.53 -31.14
CA PRO A 61 -54.96 28.85 -30.28
C PRO A 61 -55.59 28.34 -28.98
N VAL A 62 -55.62 27.02 -28.79
CA VAL A 62 -55.95 26.39 -27.50
C VAL A 62 -54.83 26.66 -26.51
N ARG A 63 -55.15 27.35 -25.39
CA ARG A 63 -54.17 27.89 -24.43
C ARG A 63 -53.64 26.83 -23.46
N ALA A 64 -52.84 25.89 -23.97
CA ALA A 64 -52.21 24.84 -23.15
C ALA A 64 -51.19 25.43 -22.15
N SER A 65 -51.50 25.32 -20.85
CA SER A 65 -50.66 25.86 -19.76
C SER A 65 -49.46 24.96 -19.49
N LYS A 66 -48.33 25.21 -20.18
CA LYS A 66 -47.04 24.54 -19.90
C LYS A 66 -46.48 24.95 -18.53
N ARG A 67 -46.92 24.29 -17.46
CA ARG A 67 -46.23 24.27 -16.16
C ARG A 67 -44.84 23.65 -16.36
N HIS A 68 -43.82 24.49 -16.49
CA HIS A 68 -42.43 24.05 -16.57
C HIS A 68 -41.98 23.60 -15.17
N LEU A 69 -42.08 22.30 -14.88
CA LEU A 69 -41.31 21.71 -13.79
C LEU A 69 -39.83 21.81 -14.17
N ARG A 70 -39.13 22.81 -13.60
CA ARG A 70 -37.67 22.85 -13.61
C ARG A 70 -37.17 21.72 -12.72
N PHE A 71 -36.93 20.55 -13.32
CA PHE A 71 -36.09 19.53 -12.68
C PHE A 71 -34.72 20.13 -12.44
N LYS A 72 -34.46 20.51 -11.19
CA LYS A 72 -33.17 21.03 -10.75
C LYS A 72 -32.24 19.84 -10.60
N VAL A 73 -31.67 19.39 -11.71
CA VAL A 73 -30.59 18.39 -11.70
C VAL A 73 -29.48 18.95 -10.83
N SER A 74 -29.35 18.40 -9.62
CA SER A 74 -28.21 18.69 -8.76
C SER A 74 -27.03 17.98 -9.39
N CYS A 75 -26.17 18.73 -10.08
CA CYS A 75 -24.87 18.20 -10.46
C CYS A 75 -24.17 17.80 -9.15
N SER A 76 -23.88 16.51 -9.00
CA SER A 76 -23.05 16.03 -7.91
C SER A 76 -21.73 16.79 -7.97
N THR A 77 -21.31 17.40 -6.86
CA THR A 77 -19.96 17.94 -6.73
C THR A 77 -19.00 16.81 -7.07
N ALA A 78 -18.12 17.01 -8.06
CA ALA A 78 -17.08 16.04 -8.36
C ALA A 78 -16.29 15.76 -7.08
N SER A 79 -16.00 14.48 -6.80
CA SER A 79 -15.17 14.11 -5.67
C SER A 79 -13.83 14.83 -5.77
N GLU A 80 -13.35 15.36 -4.66
CA GLU A 80 -12.11 16.11 -4.63
C GLU A 80 -10.93 15.23 -5.12
N PRO A 81 -10.00 15.75 -5.95
CA PRO A 81 -8.86 14.98 -6.42
C PRO A 81 -8.03 14.45 -5.23
N ARG A 82 -7.72 13.15 -5.21
CA ARG A 82 -7.00 12.52 -4.08
C ARG A 82 -5.67 13.19 -3.72
N ALA A 83 -5.01 13.84 -4.68
CA ALA A 83 -3.80 14.63 -4.44
C ALA A 83 -4.05 15.89 -3.60
N SER A 84 -5.22 16.53 -3.72
CA SER A 84 -5.65 17.64 -2.87
C SER A 84 -5.92 17.16 -1.44
N VAL A 85 -6.68 16.06 -1.30
CA VAL A 85 -6.93 15.41 0.00
C VAL A 85 -5.62 15.02 0.69
N LEU A 86 -4.61 14.54 -0.05
CA LEU A 86 -3.28 14.26 0.51
C LEU A 86 -2.51 15.53 0.91
N ARG A 87 -2.67 16.65 0.20
CA ARG A 87 -2.11 17.95 0.59
C ARG A 87 -2.73 18.45 1.89
N ASP A 88 -4.04 18.29 2.07
CA ASP A 88 -4.73 18.66 3.31
C ASP A 88 -4.30 17.79 4.50
N ILE A 89 -4.11 16.48 4.30
CA ILE A 89 -3.47 15.59 5.29
C ILE A 89 -2.07 16.13 5.64
N LEU A 90 -1.23 16.42 4.65
CA LEU A 90 0.12 16.97 4.86
C LEU A 90 0.15 18.39 5.46
N ALA A 91 -0.95 19.14 5.40
CA ALA A 91 -1.08 20.48 5.98
C ALA A 91 -1.74 20.51 7.38
N SER A 92 -2.48 19.46 7.75
CA SER A 92 -3.14 19.36 9.06
C SER A 92 -2.14 19.18 10.23
N PRO A 93 -2.54 19.26 11.51
CA PRO A 93 -1.68 18.91 12.64
C PRO A 93 -1.36 17.41 12.73
N GLY A 94 -0.32 17.06 13.52
CA GLY A 94 0.00 15.67 13.89
C GLY A 94 0.81 14.85 12.88
N LEU A 95 1.37 13.72 13.31
CA LEU A 95 1.93 12.68 12.44
C LEU A 95 0.82 11.79 11.87
N HIS A 96 0.85 11.53 10.56
CA HIS A 96 -0.07 10.57 9.94
C HIS A 96 0.59 9.22 9.65
N GLN A 97 -0.10 8.15 10.05
CA GLN A 97 0.29 6.77 9.82
C GLN A 97 -0.31 6.28 8.51
N GLY A 98 0.51 5.73 7.62
CA GLY A 98 0.07 5.05 6.40
C GLY A 98 0.71 3.66 6.33
N PRO A 99 -0.03 2.59 6.60
CA PRO A 99 0.45 1.24 6.30
C PRO A 99 0.67 1.06 4.80
N ALA A 100 1.61 0.20 4.41
CA ALA A 100 1.84 -0.08 3.01
C ALA A 100 1.01 -1.28 2.52
N CYS A 101 0.11 -1.01 1.58
CA CYS A 101 -0.56 -2.04 0.79
C CYS A 101 0.33 -2.52 -0.38
N TYR A 102 -0.11 -3.60 -1.03
CA TYR A 102 0.54 -4.17 -2.21
C TYR A 102 -0.45 -4.73 -3.24
N ASP A 103 -1.75 -4.79 -2.92
CA ASP A 103 -2.83 -5.19 -3.81
C ASP A 103 -4.15 -4.51 -3.41
N ALA A 104 -5.19 -4.69 -4.22
CA ALA A 104 -6.52 -4.11 -3.98
C ALA A 104 -7.16 -4.56 -2.65
N LEU A 105 -6.85 -5.78 -2.18
CA LEU A 105 -7.41 -6.34 -0.94
C LEU A 105 -6.75 -5.71 0.29
N SER A 106 -5.42 -5.67 0.34
CA SER A 106 -4.65 -5.00 1.39
C SER A 106 -4.95 -3.49 1.42
N ALA A 107 -5.17 -2.85 0.27
CA ALA A 107 -5.63 -1.46 0.20
C ALA A 107 -7.00 -1.27 0.86
N LYS A 108 -8.01 -2.09 0.49
CA LYS A 108 -9.34 -2.08 1.15
C LYS A 108 -9.24 -2.33 2.65
N LEU A 109 -8.37 -3.24 3.11
CA LEU A 109 -8.18 -3.51 4.53
C LEU A 109 -7.56 -2.32 5.29
N VAL A 110 -6.68 -1.53 4.67
CA VAL A 110 -6.14 -0.29 5.25
C VAL A 110 -7.22 0.81 5.34
N GLU A 111 -8.05 0.96 4.30
CA GLU A 111 -9.17 1.91 4.31
C GLU A 111 -10.24 1.51 5.36
N ASN A 112 -10.63 0.23 5.40
CA ASN A 112 -11.59 -0.30 6.38
C ASN A 112 -11.09 -0.22 7.83
N ALA A 113 -9.78 -0.18 8.05
CA ALA A 113 -9.17 0.06 9.37
C ALA A 113 -9.15 1.55 9.77
N GLY A 114 -9.61 2.46 8.92
CA GLY A 114 -9.75 3.89 9.20
C GLY A 114 -8.50 4.73 8.99
N PHE A 115 -7.48 4.22 8.29
CA PHE A 115 -6.31 5.01 7.92
C PHE A 115 -6.67 6.02 6.82
N THR A 116 -6.20 7.26 6.95
CA THR A 116 -6.59 8.36 6.05
C THR A 116 -5.86 8.35 4.69
N PHE A 117 -4.79 7.56 4.56
CA PHE A 117 -4.02 7.36 3.33
C PHE A 117 -3.21 6.05 3.43
N THR A 118 -2.68 5.57 2.31
CA THR A 118 -1.84 4.35 2.24
C THR A 118 -0.65 4.54 1.29
N PHE A 119 0.38 3.70 1.45
CA PHE A 119 1.46 3.58 0.47
C PHE A 119 1.27 2.30 -0.36
N MET A 120 1.71 2.28 -1.62
CA MET A 120 1.99 1.03 -2.35
C MET A 120 3.49 0.74 -2.24
N SER A 121 3.87 -0.35 -1.57
CA SER A 121 5.28 -0.73 -1.36
C SER A 121 5.83 -1.51 -2.55
N GLY A 122 6.88 -1.00 -3.22
CA GLY A 122 7.52 -1.70 -4.35
C GLY A 122 8.07 -3.08 -3.97
N PHE A 123 8.64 -3.20 -2.76
CA PHE A 123 9.07 -4.49 -2.20
C PHE A 123 7.90 -5.48 -2.08
N SER A 124 6.78 -5.02 -1.51
CA SER A 124 5.65 -5.88 -1.20
C SER A 124 4.86 -6.25 -2.46
N VAL A 125 4.86 -5.38 -3.48
CA VAL A 125 4.35 -5.71 -4.83
C VAL A 125 5.26 -6.73 -5.53
N ALA A 126 6.59 -6.57 -5.52
CA ALA A 126 7.50 -7.55 -6.11
C ALA A 126 7.37 -8.94 -5.47
N ALA A 127 7.26 -8.98 -4.14
CA ALA A 127 7.06 -10.22 -3.39
C ALA A 127 5.71 -10.89 -3.68
N SER A 128 4.60 -10.14 -3.68
CA SER A 128 3.25 -10.70 -3.87
C SER A 128 2.90 -11.02 -5.33
N ARG A 129 3.34 -10.20 -6.29
CA ARG A 129 3.00 -10.33 -7.71
C ARG A 129 3.93 -11.27 -8.47
N LEU A 130 5.22 -11.33 -8.10
CA LEU A 130 6.24 -12.08 -8.83
C LEU A 130 6.93 -13.18 -8.00
N ALA A 131 6.75 -13.22 -6.67
CA ALA A 131 7.57 -14.02 -5.75
C ALA A 131 9.09 -13.77 -5.90
N LEU A 132 9.48 -12.55 -6.29
CA LEU A 132 10.86 -12.15 -6.54
C LEU A 132 11.35 -11.07 -5.55
N PRO A 133 12.67 -11.00 -5.29
CA PRO A 133 13.24 -9.99 -4.39
C PRO A 133 13.23 -8.59 -5.01
N ASP A 134 13.23 -7.58 -4.13
CA ASP A 134 13.32 -6.17 -4.53
C ASP A 134 14.73 -5.75 -4.96
N THR A 135 15.05 -6.10 -6.21
CA THR A 135 16.33 -5.82 -6.88
C THR A 135 16.14 -5.12 -8.23
N GLY A 136 15.02 -4.40 -8.39
CA GLY A 136 14.68 -3.68 -9.62
C GLY A 136 14.32 -4.59 -10.80
N LEU A 137 13.89 -5.82 -10.53
CA LEU A 137 13.40 -6.78 -11.55
C LEU A 137 11.98 -6.46 -12.01
N ILE A 138 11.12 -5.95 -11.12
CA ILE A 138 9.76 -5.54 -11.48
C ILE A 138 9.79 -4.28 -12.36
N SER A 139 8.99 -4.27 -13.42
CA SER A 139 8.98 -3.16 -14.38
C SER A 139 8.00 -2.05 -14.01
N TYR A 140 8.26 -0.87 -14.59
CA TYR A 140 7.30 0.24 -14.66
C TYR A 140 5.88 -0.19 -15.04
N GLY A 141 5.74 -1.15 -15.97
CA GLY A 141 4.43 -1.60 -16.46
C GLY A 141 3.64 -2.33 -15.39
N GLU A 142 4.29 -3.25 -14.67
CA GLU A 142 3.66 -4.04 -13.61
C GLU A 142 3.33 -3.19 -12.37
N MET A 143 4.19 -2.22 -12.04
CA MET A 143 3.94 -1.29 -10.94
C MET A 143 2.76 -0.33 -11.22
N VAL A 144 2.62 0.16 -12.46
CA VAL A 144 1.44 0.96 -12.86
C VAL A 144 0.17 0.10 -12.92
N ASP A 145 0.25 -1.13 -13.43
CA ASP A 145 -0.87 -2.07 -13.49
C ASP A 145 -1.40 -2.42 -12.10
N GLN A 146 -0.51 -2.78 -11.16
CA GLN A 146 -0.87 -2.99 -9.76
C GLN A 146 -1.47 -1.71 -9.14
N GLY A 147 -0.89 -0.55 -9.44
CA GLY A 147 -1.37 0.75 -9.01
C GLY A 147 -2.81 1.04 -9.42
N ILE A 148 -3.18 0.79 -10.68
CA ILE A 148 -4.56 0.95 -11.18
C ILE A 148 -5.56 0.13 -10.35
N HIS A 149 -5.22 -1.12 -10.02
CA HIS A 149 -6.08 -1.97 -9.20
C HIS A 149 -6.20 -1.48 -7.75
N ILE A 150 -5.09 -1.07 -7.13
CA ILE A 150 -5.06 -0.50 -5.79
C ILE A 150 -5.91 0.77 -5.69
N THR A 151 -5.67 1.74 -6.57
CA THR A 151 -6.35 3.06 -6.53
C THR A 151 -7.79 3.01 -7.05
N SER A 152 -8.20 1.94 -7.73
CA SER A 152 -9.61 1.72 -8.09
C SER A 152 -10.40 1.06 -6.95
N ALA A 153 -9.72 0.41 -6.00
CA ALA A 153 -10.36 -0.36 -4.92
C ALA A 153 -10.67 0.45 -3.65
N VAL A 154 -10.08 1.64 -3.50
CA VAL A 154 -10.22 2.51 -2.31
C VAL A 154 -10.59 3.95 -2.66
N SER A 155 -11.20 4.68 -1.73
CA SER A 155 -11.41 6.13 -1.86
C SER A 155 -10.18 6.94 -1.43
N ILE A 156 -9.47 6.50 -0.37
CA ILE A 156 -8.35 7.21 0.26
C ILE A 156 -7.16 7.49 -0.69
N PRO A 157 -6.37 8.55 -0.43
CA PRO A 157 -5.11 8.81 -1.13
C PRO A 157 -4.10 7.66 -1.04
N VAL A 158 -3.46 7.36 -2.18
CA VAL A 158 -2.38 6.37 -2.28
C VAL A 158 -1.10 7.08 -2.72
N ILE A 159 0.01 6.83 -2.02
CA ILE A 159 1.37 7.20 -2.45
C ILE A 159 2.03 5.97 -3.07
N GLY A 160 2.33 6.01 -4.37
CA GLY A 160 2.99 4.91 -5.06
C GLY A 160 4.51 4.98 -4.94
N ASP A 161 5.16 3.87 -4.58
CA ASP A 161 6.60 3.70 -4.82
C ASP A 161 6.86 3.72 -6.33
N GLY A 162 7.67 4.67 -6.82
CA GLY A 162 8.04 4.84 -8.21
C GLY A 162 9.48 4.45 -8.53
N ASP A 163 10.15 3.77 -7.59
CA ASP A 163 11.56 3.39 -7.64
C ASP A 163 12.45 4.59 -8.02
N ASN A 164 13.48 4.34 -8.84
CA ASN A 164 14.37 5.37 -9.37
C ASN A 164 13.79 6.11 -10.60
N GLY A 165 12.49 5.91 -10.89
CA GLY A 165 11.79 6.47 -12.06
C GLY A 165 11.96 5.69 -13.37
N TYR A 166 12.58 4.51 -13.34
CA TYR A 166 12.72 3.56 -14.45
C TYR A 166 13.52 4.08 -15.66
N GLY A 167 14.57 4.85 -15.41
CA GLY A 167 15.55 5.26 -16.43
C GLY A 167 16.06 6.70 -16.24
N ASN A 168 16.10 7.47 -17.33
CA ASN A 168 16.56 8.86 -17.30
C ASN A 168 15.42 9.85 -16.96
N ALA A 169 15.70 11.16 -16.97
CA ALA A 169 14.72 12.20 -16.69
C ALA A 169 13.41 12.09 -17.51
N LEU A 170 13.45 11.66 -18.78
CA LEU A 170 12.25 11.45 -19.60
C LEU A 170 11.47 10.19 -19.19
N ASN A 171 12.15 9.15 -18.69
CA ASN A 171 11.49 8.04 -18.03
C ASN A 171 10.75 8.52 -16.79
N VAL A 172 11.36 9.35 -15.92
CA VAL A 172 10.68 9.97 -14.77
C VAL A 172 9.41 10.71 -15.22
N LYS A 173 9.46 11.50 -16.30
CA LYS A 173 8.27 12.21 -16.82
C LYS A 173 7.18 11.24 -17.29
N ARG A 174 7.54 10.11 -17.91
CA ARG A 174 6.59 9.03 -18.27
C ARG A 174 6.01 8.40 -17.00
N THR A 175 6.84 8.11 -16.00
CA THR A 175 6.46 7.44 -14.76
C THR A 175 5.45 8.27 -13.97
N VAL A 176 5.74 9.55 -13.73
CA VAL A 176 4.81 10.47 -13.03
C VAL A 176 3.47 10.58 -13.76
N ARG A 177 3.48 10.72 -15.10
CA ARG A 177 2.24 10.74 -15.90
C ARG A 177 1.46 9.42 -15.82
N GLY A 178 2.17 8.29 -15.78
CA GLY A 178 1.57 6.97 -15.55
C GLY A 178 0.86 6.88 -14.20
N TYR A 179 1.49 7.40 -13.14
CA TYR A 179 0.95 7.34 -11.78
C TYR A 179 -0.23 8.31 -11.60
N ILE A 180 -0.19 9.50 -12.23
CA ILE A 180 -1.35 10.40 -12.32
C ILE A 180 -2.53 9.69 -13.02
N ASN A 181 -2.29 9.06 -14.16
CA ASN A 181 -3.34 8.33 -14.91
C ASN A 181 -3.86 7.10 -14.16
N ALA A 182 -3.01 6.46 -13.35
CA ALA A 182 -3.37 5.39 -12.43
C ALA A 182 -3.98 5.89 -11.11
N GLY A 183 -4.36 7.17 -11.00
CA GLY A 183 -5.15 7.68 -9.87
C GLY A 183 -4.41 7.78 -8.52
N PHE A 184 -3.07 7.74 -8.52
CA PHE A 184 -2.27 7.98 -7.32
C PHE A 184 -2.35 9.44 -6.86
N ALA A 185 -2.30 9.65 -5.55
CA ALA A 185 -2.24 10.97 -4.92
C ALA A 185 -0.81 11.47 -4.73
N GLY A 186 0.15 10.55 -4.62
CA GLY A 186 1.58 10.84 -4.56
C GLY A 186 2.43 9.77 -5.24
N ILE A 187 3.68 10.12 -5.51
CA ILE A 187 4.72 9.23 -6.02
C ILE A 187 6.02 9.45 -5.24
N LEU A 188 6.70 8.37 -4.89
CA LEU A 188 8.02 8.36 -4.27
C LEU A 188 9.08 8.06 -5.33
N LEU A 189 10.16 8.85 -5.36
CA LEU A 189 11.23 8.74 -6.36
C LEU A 189 12.61 8.80 -5.67
N GLU A 190 13.47 7.81 -5.95
CA GLU A 190 14.79 7.67 -5.33
C GLU A 190 15.98 7.99 -6.26
N ASP A 191 17.13 8.26 -5.66
CA ASP A 191 18.39 8.60 -6.35
C ASP A 191 19.31 7.40 -6.61
N GLN A 192 18.82 6.16 -6.51
CA GLN A 192 19.61 4.99 -6.84
C GLN A 192 19.96 4.89 -8.34
N VAL A 193 21.06 4.21 -8.64
CA VAL A 193 21.38 3.74 -9.99
C VAL A 193 20.36 2.68 -10.46
N SER A 194 20.44 2.26 -11.73
CA SER A 194 19.76 1.05 -12.22
C SER A 194 20.76 -0.10 -12.38
N PRO A 195 20.41 -1.35 -11.99
CA PRO A 195 19.22 -1.73 -11.22
C PRO A 195 19.27 -1.18 -9.79
N LYS A 196 18.10 -0.91 -9.20
CA LYS A 196 17.96 -0.47 -7.81
C LYS A 196 18.00 -1.64 -6.84
N ALA A 197 18.32 -1.40 -5.58
CA ALA A 197 18.31 -2.45 -4.54
C ALA A 197 17.60 -1.98 -3.28
N CYS A 198 16.82 -2.86 -2.63
CA CYS A 198 16.10 -2.54 -1.39
C CYS A 198 16.98 -1.81 -0.35
N GLY A 199 16.38 -0.83 0.34
CA GLY A 199 17.04 0.11 1.27
C GLY A 199 17.86 -0.54 2.40
N HIS A 200 17.65 -1.81 2.71
CA HIS A 200 18.39 -2.48 3.79
C HIS A 200 19.45 -3.49 3.30
N THR A 201 19.65 -3.59 1.98
CA THR A 201 20.71 -4.40 1.37
C THR A 201 22.08 -3.71 1.36
N ARG A 202 23.16 -4.50 1.22
CA ARG A 202 24.55 -4.01 1.10
C ARG A 202 24.84 -3.58 -0.34
N GLY A 203 25.74 -2.59 -0.49
CA GLY A 203 26.29 -2.21 -1.81
C GLY A 203 25.44 -1.26 -2.65
N ARG A 204 24.44 -0.60 -2.06
CA ARG A 204 23.66 0.47 -2.71
C ARG A 204 24.56 1.54 -3.31
N LYS A 205 24.14 2.09 -4.46
CA LYS A 205 24.83 3.15 -5.21
C LYS A 205 23.81 4.19 -5.64
N VAL A 206 24.13 5.45 -5.41
CA VAL A 206 23.33 6.60 -5.85
C VAL A 206 23.95 7.26 -7.08
N VAL A 207 23.13 7.95 -7.87
CA VAL A 207 23.60 8.76 -9.01
C VAL A 207 24.27 10.05 -8.54
N SER A 208 24.81 10.83 -9.50
CA SER A 208 25.40 12.13 -9.20
C SER A 208 24.35 13.09 -8.60
N ARG A 209 24.84 14.11 -7.88
CA ARG A 209 23.97 15.14 -7.27
C ARG A 209 23.10 15.84 -8.32
N GLU A 210 23.67 16.08 -9.49
CA GLU A 210 23.03 16.73 -10.63
C GLU A 210 21.91 15.86 -11.21
N GLU A 211 22.15 14.56 -11.39
CA GLU A 211 21.11 13.64 -11.88
C GLU A 211 19.96 13.50 -10.87
N ALA A 212 20.27 13.34 -9.57
CA ALA A 212 19.26 13.24 -8.52
C ALA A 212 18.33 14.48 -8.50
N VAL A 213 18.90 15.69 -8.56
CA VAL A 213 18.14 16.95 -8.67
C VAL A 213 17.35 17.03 -9.98
N MET A 214 17.92 16.58 -11.10
CA MET A 214 17.23 16.60 -12.39
C MET A 214 16.07 15.60 -12.49
N ARG A 215 16.11 14.47 -11.78
CA ARG A 215 14.95 13.55 -11.65
C ARG A 215 13.78 14.24 -10.95
N ILE A 216 14.00 14.91 -9.81
CA ILE A 216 12.94 15.65 -9.11
C ILE A 216 12.40 16.79 -9.97
N LYS A 217 13.26 17.58 -10.64
CA LYS A 217 12.80 18.63 -11.57
C LYS A 217 11.94 18.07 -12.70
N ALA A 218 12.34 16.93 -13.29
CA ALA A 218 11.55 16.27 -14.32
C ALA A 218 10.17 15.82 -13.80
N ALA A 219 10.10 15.28 -12.57
CA ALA A 219 8.84 14.93 -11.93
C ALA A 219 7.94 16.15 -11.70
N VAL A 220 8.51 17.25 -11.19
CA VAL A 220 7.82 18.52 -10.93
C VAL A 220 7.31 19.15 -12.23
N ASP A 221 8.04 19.04 -13.34
CA ASP A 221 7.57 19.51 -14.64
C ASP A 221 6.50 18.59 -15.24
N ALA A 222 6.63 17.26 -15.10
CA ALA A 222 5.61 16.32 -15.54
C ALA A 222 4.27 16.52 -14.80
N ARG A 223 4.32 16.88 -13.51
CA ARG A 223 3.17 17.31 -12.71
C ARG A 223 2.48 18.54 -13.32
N LYS A 224 3.22 19.64 -13.52
CA LYS A 224 2.71 20.90 -14.11
C LYS A 224 2.09 20.67 -15.49
N GLU A 225 2.79 19.94 -16.36
CA GLU A 225 2.35 19.61 -17.72
C GLU A 225 1.08 18.77 -17.77
N SER A 226 0.78 18.03 -16.69
CA SER A 226 -0.42 17.18 -16.58
C SER A 226 -1.57 17.88 -15.86
N LEU A 227 -1.39 19.14 -15.42
CA LEU A 227 -2.35 19.90 -14.60
C LEU A 227 -2.84 19.11 -13.37
N SER A 228 -1.91 18.40 -12.71
CA SER A 228 -2.16 17.59 -11.52
C SER A 228 -1.43 18.17 -10.31
N ASP A 229 -1.97 17.94 -9.11
CA ASP A 229 -1.38 18.34 -7.84
C ASP A 229 -0.60 17.20 -7.14
N ILE A 230 -0.33 16.08 -7.83
CA ILE A 230 0.34 14.89 -7.27
C ILE A 230 1.54 15.21 -6.36
N ILE A 231 1.59 14.61 -5.17
CA ILE A 231 2.71 14.76 -4.23
C ILE A 231 3.95 14.06 -4.78
N ILE A 232 5.11 14.72 -4.70
CA ILE A 232 6.41 14.15 -5.07
C ILE A 232 7.22 13.97 -3.78
N VAL A 233 7.42 12.72 -3.37
CA VAL A 233 8.30 12.36 -2.26
C VAL A 233 9.71 12.16 -2.81
N GLY A 234 10.63 13.07 -2.47
CA GLY A 234 12.04 12.94 -2.80
C GLY A 234 12.74 12.02 -1.80
N ARG A 235 13.17 10.84 -2.26
CA ARG A 235 13.95 9.88 -1.47
C ARG A 235 15.43 9.95 -1.84
N THR A 236 16.31 9.87 -0.83
CA THR A 236 17.74 9.58 -1.07
C THR A 236 18.24 8.39 -0.23
N ASP A 237 19.01 7.55 -0.91
CA ASP A 237 19.64 6.33 -0.39
C ASP A 237 21.12 6.58 -0.01
N ALA A 238 21.58 7.83 -0.16
CA ALA A 238 22.96 8.24 0.01
C ALA A 238 23.50 8.03 1.44
N ARG A 239 22.63 7.87 2.45
CA ARG A 239 23.05 7.66 3.85
C ARG A 239 23.89 6.40 4.02
N GLN A 240 23.56 5.31 3.31
CA GLN A 240 24.36 4.09 3.29
C GLN A 240 25.36 4.02 2.13
N ALA A 241 25.07 4.67 1.00
CA ALA A 241 25.94 4.62 -0.18
C ALA A 241 27.16 5.55 -0.08
N ILE A 242 27.06 6.66 0.67
CA ILE A 242 28.08 7.70 0.80
C ILE A 242 28.22 8.15 2.27
N SER A 243 27.36 9.04 2.77
CA SER A 243 27.41 9.55 4.15
C SER A 243 26.10 10.23 4.58
N LEU A 244 26.00 10.60 5.87
CA LEU A 244 24.86 11.39 6.37
C LEU A 244 24.83 12.79 5.75
N GLU A 245 25.99 13.44 5.66
CA GLU A 245 26.15 14.81 5.16
C GLU A 245 25.75 14.91 3.68
N GLU A 246 26.12 13.91 2.87
CA GLU A 246 25.67 13.81 1.48
C GLU A 246 24.14 13.62 1.39
N ALA A 247 23.56 12.79 2.26
CA ALA A 247 22.12 12.56 2.28
C ALA A 247 21.33 13.80 2.72
N LEU A 248 21.82 14.55 3.72
CA LEU A 248 21.21 15.81 4.15
C LEU A 248 21.35 16.91 3.09
N TRP A 249 22.49 16.99 2.40
CA TRP A 249 22.66 17.90 1.25
C TRP A 249 21.68 17.55 0.12
N ARG A 250 21.48 16.27 -0.18
CA ARG A 250 20.51 15.81 -1.19
C ARG A 250 19.07 16.07 -0.78
N ALA A 251 18.72 15.82 0.48
CA ALA A 251 17.41 16.16 1.05
C ALA A 251 17.06 17.64 0.84
N GLU A 252 18.01 18.55 1.06
CA GLU A 252 17.84 19.98 0.82
C GLU A 252 17.74 20.30 -0.69
N ALA A 253 18.64 19.75 -1.52
CA ALA A 253 18.63 19.98 -2.96
C ALA A 253 17.39 19.39 -3.68
N MET A 254 16.77 18.34 -3.15
CA MET A 254 15.50 17.78 -3.62
C MET A 254 14.30 18.63 -3.20
N ALA A 255 14.33 19.24 -2.01
CA ALA A 255 13.34 20.22 -1.57
C ALA A 255 13.39 21.47 -2.47
N ASP A 256 14.58 22.04 -2.70
CA ASP A 256 14.79 23.18 -3.60
C ASP A 256 14.40 22.85 -5.07
N ALA A 257 14.46 21.58 -5.46
CA ALA A 257 13.98 21.11 -6.76
C ALA A 257 12.44 21.02 -6.88
N GLY A 258 11.71 21.11 -5.76
CA GLY A 258 10.24 21.14 -5.70
C GLY A 258 9.55 19.84 -5.25
N ALA A 259 10.26 18.95 -4.55
CA ALA A 259 9.62 17.83 -3.85
C ALA A 259 8.79 18.34 -2.65
N ASP A 260 7.59 17.78 -2.45
CA ASP A 260 6.65 18.20 -1.41
C ASP A 260 6.88 17.47 -0.07
N VAL A 261 7.60 16.35 -0.10
CA VAL A 261 7.95 15.54 1.08
C VAL A 261 9.38 15.02 0.87
N ILE A 262 10.17 14.93 1.94
CA ILE A 262 11.53 14.40 1.89
C ILE A 262 11.67 13.13 2.75
N PHE A 263 12.40 12.15 2.23
CA PHE A 263 12.77 10.91 2.89
C PHE A 263 14.28 10.65 2.73
N VAL A 264 14.97 10.37 3.84
CA VAL A 264 16.31 9.75 3.80
C VAL A 264 16.18 8.35 4.37
N ASP A 265 16.53 7.35 3.57
CA ASP A 265 16.43 5.95 4.01
C ASP A 265 17.57 5.55 4.97
N ALA A 266 17.24 4.62 5.88
CA ALA A 266 18.19 3.94 6.77
C ALA A 266 19.07 4.86 7.64
N LEU A 267 18.51 5.97 8.12
CA LEU A 267 19.09 6.79 9.20
C LEU A 267 19.28 5.93 10.46
N SER A 268 20.48 5.88 11.02
CA SER A 268 20.86 4.90 12.05
C SER A 268 20.63 5.32 13.52
N SER A 269 20.14 6.54 13.78
CA SER A 269 19.84 6.98 15.16
C SER A 269 18.77 8.07 15.23
N LYS A 270 18.21 8.29 16.44
CA LYS A 270 17.32 9.42 16.73
C LYS A 270 17.97 10.78 16.43
N ASP A 271 19.29 10.90 16.49
CA ASP A 271 20.00 12.14 16.24
C ASP A 271 20.17 12.41 14.73
N GLU A 272 20.40 11.36 13.93
CA GLU A 272 20.35 11.45 12.46
C GLU A 272 18.94 11.80 11.96
N MET A 273 17.92 11.21 12.60
CA MET A 273 16.51 11.52 12.36
C MET A 273 16.16 12.98 12.71
N ARG A 274 16.69 13.49 13.84
CA ARG A 274 16.54 14.91 14.21
C ARG A 274 17.31 15.85 13.28
N ALA A 275 18.45 15.42 12.72
CA ALA A 275 19.18 16.18 11.72
C ALA A 275 18.36 16.33 10.43
N LEU A 276 17.77 15.23 9.91
CA LEU A 276 16.86 15.31 8.75
C LEU A 276 15.68 16.26 9.02
N CYS A 277 15.05 16.19 10.18
CA CYS A 277 13.92 17.07 10.49
C CYS A 277 14.31 18.56 10.58
N ASN A 278 15.58 18.85 10.86
CA ASN A 278 16.15 20.21 10.84
C ASN A 278 16.57 20.70 9.44
N THR A 279 16.79 19.81 8.47
CA THR A 279 17.00 20.17 7.05
C THR A 279 15.67 20.58 6.40
N ALA A 280 15.72 21.52 5.44
CA ALA A 280 14.56 21.97 4.65
C ALA A 280 13.28 22.15 5.50
N LYS A 281 13.36 22.95 6.58
CA LYS A 281 12.41 22.90 7.73
C LYS A 281 10.92 22.99 7.35
N MET A 282 10.57 23.75 6.31
CA MET A 282 9.20 23.94 5.85
C MET A 282 8.60 22.75 5.10
N ILE A 283 9.41 21.78 4.67
CA ILE A 283 8.96 20.61 3.90
C ILE A 283 8.68 19.43 4.86
N PRO A 284 7.52 18.75 4.75
CA PRO A 284 7.22 17.50 5.43
C PRO A 284 8.32 16.43 5.34
N LYS A 285 8.53 15.69 6.43
CA LYS A 285 9.45 14.54 6.48
C LYS A 285 8.68 13.24 6.57
N MET A 286 9.15 12.24 5.81
CA MET A 286 8.65 10.87 5.85
C MET A 286 9.61 9.97 6.63
N ALA A 287 9.06 9.16 7.54
CA ALA A 287 9.74 8.05 8.19
C ALA A 287 9.30 6.71 7.55
N ASN A 288 10.17 5.71 7.60
CA ASN A 288 9.88 4.34 7.16
C ASN A 288 10.25 3.37 8.28
N MET A 289 9.26 2.81 8.97
CA MET A 289 9.43 1.96 10.14
C MET A 289 9.48 0.49 9.72
N LEU A 290 10.58 0.06 9.09
CA LEU A 290 10.71 -1.29 8.53
C LEU A 290 10.84 -2.36 9.63
N GLU A 291 9.73 -3.05 9.86
CA GLU A 291 9.52 -3.99 10.94
C GLU A 291 10.37 -5.26 10.75
N GLY A 292 11.07 -5.69 11.80
CA GLY A 292 11.78 -6.99 11.81
C GLY A 292 13.20 -7.01 11.22
N GLY A 293 13.79 -5.88 10.79
CA GLY A 293 15.20 -5.92 10.34
C GLY A 293 15.86 -4.63 9.81
N GLY A 294 15.24 -3.46 9.94
CA GLY A 294 15.82 -2.21 9.43
C GLY A 294 17.07 -1.73 10.20
N LYS A 295 17.87 -0.85 9.57
CA LYS A 295 18.94 -0.10 10.27
C LYS A 295 18.43 1.08 11.10
N THR A 296 17.21 1.53 10.83
CA THR A 296 16.58 2.65 11.54
C THR A 296 15.91 2.14 12.81
N PRO A 297 16.12 2.77 13.98
CA PRO A 297 15.43 2.38 15.20
C PRO A 297 13.93 2.54 15.03
N ILE A 298 13.15 1.51 15.40
CA ILE A 298 11.69 1.57 15.37
C ILE A 298 11.20 2.47 16.50
N LEU A 299 10.51 3.55 16.13
CA LEU A 299 9.97 4.55 17.04
C LEU A 299 8.43 4.55 17.00
N THR A 300 7.81 4.96 18.09
CA THR A 300 6.36 5.19 18.13
C THR A 300 5.96 6.43 17.32
N PRO A 301 4.69 6.53 16.87
CA PRO A 301 4.16 7.74 16.23
C PRO A 301 4.42 9.02 17.04
N MET A 302 4.31 8.96 18.37
CA MET A 302 4.54 10.10 19.26
C MET A 302 6.01 10.57 19.21
N GLU A 303 6.97 9.66 19.29
CA GLU A 303 8.41 9.99 19.19
C GLU A 303 8.80 10.52 17.79
N LEU A 304 8.11 10.06 16.74
CA LEU A 304 8.31 10.57 15.38
C LEU A 304 7.75 11.99 15.22
N GLU A 305 6.60 12.29 15.82
CA GLU A 305 6.04 13.64 15.86
C GLU A 305 6.94 14.60 16.67
N GLU A 306 7.42 14.18 17.84
CA GLU A 306 8.38 14.94 18.67
C GLU A 306 9.70 15.26 17.95
N LEU A 307 10.14 14.39 17.03
CA LEU A 307 11.32 14.63 16.18
C LEU A 307 11.04 15.59 15.01
N GLY A 308 9.79 15.77 14.61
CA GLY A 308 9.38 16.61 13.48
C GLY A 308 9.09 15.86 12.17
N PHE A 309 8.78 14.56 12.22
CA PHE A 309 8.21 13.84 11.07
C PHE A 309 6.73 14.20 10.87
N LYS A 310 6.25 14.07 9.62
CA LYS A 310 4.87 14.38 9.24
C LYS A 310 4.08 13.16 8.75
N ILE A 311 4.74 12.19 8.12
CA ILE A 311 4.13 10.91 7.74
C ILE A 311 5.05 9.74 8.09
N VAL A 312 4.48 8.56 8.37
CA VAL A 312 5.21 7.31 8.60
C VAL A 312 4.63 6.16 7.77
N SER A 313 5.52 5.40 7.12
CA SER A 313 5.25 4.16 6.41
C SER A 313 5.52 2.94 7.29
N TYR A 314 4.65 1.93 7.18
CA TYR A 314 4.80 0.59 7.75
C TYR A 314 4.88 -0.44 6.59
N PRO A 315 6.10 -0.68 6.05
CA PRO A 315 6.29 -1.32 4.74
C PRO A 315 6.13 -2.85 4.76
N LEU A 316 6.44 -3.52 5.88
CA LEU A 316 6.47 -4.98 5.94
C LEU A 316 5.33 -5.60 6.74
N SER A 317 4.66 -4.86 7.65
CA SER A 317 3.58 -5.40 8.50
C SER A 317 2.57 -6.28 7.76
N LEU A 318 1.93 -5.77 6.70
CA LEU A 318 0.83 -6.51 6.04
C LEU A 318 1.32 -7.73 5.25
N ILE A 319 2.45 -7.62 4.54
CA ILE A 319 2.99 -8.73 3.75
C ILE A 319 3.61 -9.81 4.65
N GLY A 320 4.30 -9.42 5.73
CA GLY A 320 4.88 -10.34 6.71
C GLY A 320 3.81 -11.15 7.46
N VAL A 321 2.78 -10.47 8.00
CA VAL A 321 1.65 -11.14 8.66
C VAL A 321 0.92 -12.08 7.69
N SER A 322 0.73 -11.67 6.43
CA SER A 322 0.10 -12.52 5.41
C SER A 322 0.92 -13.77 5.10
N ILE A 323 2.24 -13.64 4.98
CA ILE A 323 3.15 -14.79 4.77
C ILE A 323 3.05 -15.78 5.94
N SER A 324 3.12 -15.31 7.19
CA SER A 324 2.99 -16.19 8.36
C SER A 324 1.61 -16.86 8.43
N ALA A 325 0.52 -16.12 8.22
CA ALA A 325 -0.83 -16.67 8.25
C ALA A 325 -1.06 -17.75 7.16
N MET A 326 -0.50 -17.54 5.95
CA MET A 326 -0.52 -18.55 4.89
C MET A 326 0.32 -19.78 5.24
N GLN A 327 1.49 -19.60 5.84
CA GLN A 327 2.35 -20.72 6.28
C GLN A 327 1.67 -21.56 7.37
N ASP A 328 1.11 -20.93 8.40
CA ASP A 328 0.36 -21.63 9.47
C ASP A 328 -0.86 -22.38 8.92
N ALA A 329 -1.59 -21.77 7.98
CA ALA A 329 -2.71 -22.42 7.31
C ALA A 329 -2.28 -23.65 6.49
N LEU A 330 -1.17 -23.55 5.74
CA LEU A 330 -0.61 -24.67 4.98
C LEU A 330 -0.10 -25.80 5.89
N VAL A 331 0.46 -25.49 7.06
CA VAL A 331 0.85 -26.49 8.07
C VAL A 331 -0.39 -27.21 8.64
N ALA A 332 -1.47 -26.47 8.95
CA ALA A 332 -2.72 -27.08 9.38
C ALA A 332 -3.28 -28.04 8.30
N LEU A 333 -3.41 -27.56 7.06
CA LEU A 333 -3.94 -28.32 5.93
C LEU A 333 -3.09 -29.57 5.62
N LYS A 334 -1.76 -29.45 5.64
CA LYS A 334 -0.85 -30.60 5.46
C LYS A 334 -1.00 -31.66 6.56
N SER A 335 -1.42 -31.26 7.76
CA SER A 335 -1.76 -32.17 8.87
C SER A 335 -3.20 -32.71 8.83
N GLY A 336 -3.94 -32.52 7.74
CA GLY A 336 -5.33 -32.98 7.59
C GLY A 336 -6.35 -32.18 8.41
N ARG A 337 -6.00 -30.97 8.87
CA ARG A 337 -6.83 -30.11 9.72
C ARG A 337 -7.11 -28.79 9.03
N MET A 338 -8.25 -28.17 9.33
CA MET A 338 -8.46 -26.77 8.96
C MET A 338 -7.69 -25.83 9.88
N PRO A 339 -7.33 -24.61 9.44
CA PRO A 339 -6.86 -23.55 10.33
C PRO A 339 -7.91 -23.26 11.41
N PRO A 340 -7.51 -22.86 12.64
CA PRO A 340 -8.47 -22.56 13.70
C PRO A 340 -9.31 -21.32 13.34
N PRO A 341 -10.58 -21.21 13.81
CA PRO A 341 -11.44 -20.04 13.55
C PRO A 341 -10.87 -18.69 14.04
N ALA A 342 -9.84 -18.71 14.89
CA ALA A 342 -9.12 -17.51 15.32
C ALA A 342 -8.16 -16.94 14.26
N SER A 343 -7.77 -17.71 13.24
CA SER A 343 -6.93 -17.27 12.11
C SER A 343 -7.61 -17.40 10.74
N LEU A 344 -8.79 -17.99 10.67
CA LEU A 344 -9.63 -18.07 9.47
C LEU A 344 -10.96 -17.34 9.69
N PRO A 345 -11.16 -16.13 9.12
CA PRO A 345 -12.43 -15.41 9.16
C PRO A 345 -13.57 -16.23 8.56
N SER A 346 -14.82 -15.94 8.94
CA SER A 346 -15.98 -16.63 8.36
C SER A 346 -16.17 -16.24 6.89
N PHE A 347 -16.91 -17.06 6.14
CA PHE A 347 -17.25 -16.72 4.75
C PHE A 347 -18.08 -15.42 4.65
N GLU A 348 -18.86 -15.09 5.69
CA GLU A 348 -19.58 -13.81 5.76
C GLU A 348 -18.62 -12.63 5.94
N ASP A 349 -17.60 -12.75 6.80
CA ASP A 349 -16.56 -11.72 6.97
C ASP A 349 -15.78 -11.50 5.67
N ILE A 350 -15.41 -12.58 4.97
CA ILE A 350 -14.69 -12.53 3.68
C ILE A 350 -15.56 -11.85 2.61
N LYS A 351 -16.84 -12.23 2.50
CA LYS A 351 -17.80 -11.60 1.59
C LYS A 351 -17.94 -10.09 1.86
N LYS A 352 -18.03 -9.72 3.13
CA LYS A 352 -18.10 -8.31 3.55
C LYS A 352 -16.85 -7.52 3.18
N VAL A 353 -15.66 -8.08 3.41
CA VAL A 353 -14.38 -7.42 3.06
C VAL A 353 -14.26 -7.16 1.55
N VAL A 354 -14.69 -8.08 0.68
CA VAL A 354 -14.61 -7.87 -0.77
C VAL A 354 -15.71 -6.94 -1.31
N GLY A 355 -16.85 -6.82 -0.61
CA GLY A 355 -17.94 -5.89 -0.93
C GLY A 355 -19.22 -6.52 -1.49
N PHE A 356 -19.58 -7.73 -1.04
CA PHE A 356 -20.86 -8.35 -1.45
C PHE A 356 -22.09 -7.56 -1.00
N ASP A 357 -22.03 -6.92 0.17
CA ASP A 357 -23.14 -6.11 0.69
C ASP A 357 -23.44 -4.93 -0.27
N ASP A 358 -22.40 -4.18 -0.65
CA ASP A 358 -22.46 -3.09 -1.64
C ASP A 358 -22.97 -3.60 -3.00
N TYR A 359 -22.49 -4.78 -3.45
CA TYR A 359 -22.89 -5.39 -4.72
C TYR A 359 -24.40 -5.72 -4.74
N TYR A 360 -24.94 -6.32 -3.67
CA TYR A 360 -26.36 -6.68 -3.63
C TYR A 360 -27.27 -5.46 -3.46
N GLU A 361 -26.84 -4.41 -2.74
CA GLU A 361 -27.55 -3.13 -2.74
C GLU A 361 -27.59 -2.54 -4.16
N GLU A 362 -26.46 -2.52 -4.86
CA GLU A 362 -26.35 -2.02 -6.23
C GLU A 362 -27.18 -2.83 -7.24
N GLU A 363 -27.09 -4.17 -7.20
CA GLU A 363 -27.85 -5.09 -8.06
C GLU A 363 -29.37 -4.90 -7.90
N SER A 364 -29.84 -4.66 -6.67
CA SER A 364 -31.26 -4.41 -6.40
C SER A 364 -31.82 -3.23 -7.20
N ARG A 365 -30.98 -2.23 -7.52
CA ARG A 365 -31.35 -1.02 -8.27
C ARG A 365 -31.62 -1.29 -9.76
N TYR A 366 -31.17 -2.44 -10.28
CA TYR A 366 -31.40 -2.91 -11.65
C TYR A 366 -32.33 -4.12 -11.73
N SER A 367 -32.92 -4.53 -10.60
CA SER A 367 -33.84 -5.66 -10.54
C SER A 367 -35.05 -5.47 -11.48
N ILE A 368 -35.16 -6.33 -12.49
CA ILE A 368 -36.25 -6.24 -13.48
C ILE A 368 -37.52 -6.76 -12.84
N SER A 369 -38.37 -5.84 -12.38
CA SER A 369 -39.75 -6.18 -12.00
C SER A 369 -40.49 -6.80 -13.20
N SER A 370 -40.72 -8.11 -13.14
CA SER A 370 -41.49 -8.83 -14.14
C SER A 370 -42.95 -8.40 -14.03
N SER A 371 -43.36 -7.48 -14.92
CA SER A 371 -44.72 -6.95 -15.01
C SER A 371 -45.66 -7.99 -15.64
N SER A 372 -45.84 -9.10 -14.91
CA SER A 372 -46.65 -10.27 -15.24
C SER A 372 -48.15 -9.93 -15.28
N SER A 373 -48.54 -9.34 -16.40
CA SER A 373 -49.94 -9.07 -16.73
C SER A 373 -50.72 -10.38 -16.89
N GLY A 374 -51.37 -10.82 -15.81
CA GLY A 374 -52.22 -12.02 -15.76
C GLY A 374 -51.45 -13.26 -15.29
N SER A 375 -51.66 -13.73 -14.06
CA SER A 375 -52.95 -14.35 -13.69
C SER A 375 -53.19 -14.35 -12.18
N ASN A 376 -54.47 -14.24 -11.78
CA ASN A 376 -54.90 -14.57 -10.42
C ASN A 376 -54.93 -16.09 -10.26
N LEU A 377 -53.85 -16.66 -9.74
CA LEU A 377 -53.87 -17.99 -9.10
C LEU A 377 -53.60 -17.81 -7.61
N LYS A 378 -54.36 -18.54 -6.79
CA LYS A 378 -54.56 -18.21 -5.37
C LYS A 378 -53.32 -18.49 -4.54
N ALA A 379 -52.94 -17.52 -3.70
CA ALA A 379 -52.09 -17.76 -2.54
C ALA A 379 -52.96 -18.32 -1.40
N GLU A 380 -53.08 -19.65 -1.32
CA GLU A 380 -53.73 -20.33 -0.20
C GLU A 380 -53.18 -21.77 -0.10
N GLN A 381 -52.56 -22.11 1.05
CA GLN A 381 -51.69 -23.29 1.24
C GLN A 381 -50.38 -23.17 0.43
N ILE A 382 -49.18 -23.43 0.96
CA ILE A 382 -48.80 -24.30 2.08
C ILE A 382 -48.23 -23.49 3.28
N LYS A 383 -48.52 -23.97 4.49
CA LYS A 383 -47.79 -23.66 5.73
C LYS A 383 -47.03 -24.91 6.15
N GLU A 384 -45.91 -24.71 6.86
CA GLU A 384 -45.27 -25.69 7.75
C GLU A 384 -44.84 -27.02 7.10
N MET A 385 -43.54 -27.13 6.78
CA MET A 385 -42.70 -28.26 7.21
C MET A 385 -41.21 -27.95 7.02
N ASP A 386 -40.62 -27.26 8.00
CA ASP A 386 -39.19 -27.40 8.29
C ASP A 386 -38.97 -28.75 9.00
N THR A 387 -38.22 -29.67 8.39
CA THR A 387 -37.30 -30.65 9.03
C THR A 387 -36.77 -31.67 8.02
N ASN A 388 -35.63 -32.29 8.34
CA ASN A 388 -35.01 -33.43 7.65
C ASN A 388 -34.60 -33.23 6.18
N VAL A 389 -33.47 -32.53 5.98
CA VAL A 389 -32.50 -33.00 4.96
C VAL A 389 -31.68 -34.12 5.60
N GLN A 390 -32.07 -35.37 5.35
CA GLN A 390 -31.15 -36.50 5.49
C GLN A 390 -30.45 -36.75 4.16
N SER A 391 -29.20 -37.19 4.25
CA SER A 391 -28.39 -37.58 3.11
C SER A 391 -28.86 -38.89 2.48
N GLU A 392 -29.02 -38.92 1.16
CA GLU A 392 -28.48 -39.97 0.29
C GLU A 392 -28.01 -39.35 -1.03
N GLY A 393 -27.02 -39.98 -1.68
CA GLY A 393 -26.34 -39.41 -2.85
C GLY A 393 -26.90 -39.90 -4.18
N PHE A 394 -26.72 -39.10 -5.25
CA PHE A 394 -27.00 -39.53 -6.62
C PHE A 394 -25.88 -39.11 -7.59
N LEU A 395 -25.36 -40.10 -8.33
CA LEU A 395 -24.48 -39.89 -9.48
C LEU A 395 -25.34 -39.74 -10.76
N PRO A 396 -25.05 -38.80 -11.66
CA PRO A 396 -25.59 -38.82 -13.01
C PRO A 396 -24.76 -39.77 -13.90
N ALA A 397 -25.39 -40.82 -14.43
CA ALA A 397 -24.76 -41.75 -15.37
C ALA A 397 -24.90 -41.28 -16.82
N SER A 398 -23.81 -41.46 -17.59
CA SER A 398 -23.74 -41.64 -19.05
C SER A 398 -24.81 -40.98 -19.96
N LEU A 399 -24.35 -40.13 -20.87
CA LEU A 399 -24.96 -39.98 -22.20
C LEU A 399 -23.91 -40.29 -23.27
N SER A 400 -24.29 -41.09 -24.27
CA SER A 400 -23.38 -41.69 -25.24
C SER A 400 -23.59 -41.14 -26.65
N SER A 401 -22.50 -40.80 -27.33
CA SER A 401 -22.49 -40.50 -28.77
C SER A 401 -21.18 -40.96 -29.40
N VAL A 402 -21.13 -42.24 -29.80
CA VAL A 402 -20.01 -42.80 -30.58
C VAL A 402 -20.28 -42.54 -32.06
N SER A 403 -19.34 -41.90 -32.76
CA SER A 403 -19.32 -41.81 -34.22
C SER A 403 -17.96 -42.29 -34.74
N THR A 404 -17.93 -43.50 -35.31
CA THR A 404 -16.71 -44.19 -35.72
C THR A 404 -16.19 -43.72 -37.07
N ILE A 405 -14.89 -43.41 -37.16
CA ILE A 405 -14.08 -43.48 -38.40
C ILE A 405 -12.82 -44.31 -38.07
N ASN A 406 -12.26 -44.98 -39.09
CA ASN A 406 -11.44 -46.17 -38.93
C ASN A 406 -9.95 -45.96 -38.57
N LYS A 407 -9.34 -47.06 -38.11
CA LYS A 407 -7.90 -47.25 -37.89
C LYS A 407 -7.09 -47.15 -39.18
N ASP A 408 -5.84 -46.71 -39.02
CA ASP A 408 -4.59 -47.33 -39.51
C ASP A 408 -3.40 -46.64 -38.81
N SER A 409 -2.21 -47.20 -38.60
CA SER A 409 -1.78 -48.58 -38.28
C SER A 409 -0.28 -48.55 -37.84
N SER A 410 0.20 -49.59 -37.15
CA SER A 410 1.64 -49.90 -36.84
C SER A 410 2.42 -49.04 -35.81
N SER A 411 3.42 -49.69 -35.16
CA SER A 411 4.41 -49.21 -34.17
C SER A 411 3.90 -48.37 -32.96
N GLY A 412 4.13 -48.73 -31.70
CA GLY A 412 4.79 -49.92 -31.13
C GLY A 412 6.20 -49.65 -30.58
N ASP A 413 6.26 -49.21 -29.32
CA ASP A 413 7.41 -49.39 -28.42
C ASP A 413 6.89 -49.44 -26.96
N ASN A 414 7.65 -50.05 -26.04
CA ASN A 414 7.35 -50.12 -24.61
C ASN A 414 8.45 -49.39 -23.84
N SER A 415 8.10 -48.33 -23.10
CA SER A 415 8.99 -47.75 -22.09
C SER A 415 8.23 -47.56 -20.78
N GLU A 416 8.77 -48.13 -19.72
CA GLU A 416 8.31 -47.90 -18.35
C GLU A 416 8.90 -46.56 -17.87
N GLU A 417 8.09 -45.67 -17.32
CA GLU A 417 8.56 -44.36 -16.84
C GLU A 417 9.15 -44.48 -15.43
N ASP A 418 10.47 -44.61 -15.34
CA ASP A 418 11.22 -44.58 -14.08
C ASP A 418 11.10 -43.21 -13.39
N VAL A 419 10.59 -43.21 -12.16
CA VAL A 419 10.41 -42.00 -11.35
C VAL A 419 11.75 -41.56 -10.76
N ILE A 420 12.39 -40.57 -11.39
CA ILE A 420 13.65 -39.99 -10.92
C ILE A 420 13.43 -39.26 -9.59
N VAL A 421 13.90 -39.88 -8.50
CA VAL A 421 13.99 -39.25 -7.17
C VAL A 421 15.27 -38.39 -7.12
N PRO A 422 15.21 -37.10 -6.76
CA PRO A 422 16.40 -36.28 -6.58
C PRO A 422 17.28 -36.80 -5.44
N TYR A 423 18.57 -36.97 -5.72
CA TYR A 423 19.57 -37.35 -4.70
C TYR A 423 19.69 -36.27 -3.63
N VAL A 424 19.71 -36.70 -2.36
CA VAL A 424 20.22 -35.88 -1.26
C VAL A 424 21.75 -35.87 -1.38
N LEU A 425 22.36 -34.69 -1.38
CA LEU A 425 23.80 -34.53 -1.19
C LEU A 425 24.08 -34.40 0.31
N GLU A 426 24.96 -35.26 0.82
CA GLU A 426 25.55 -35.11 2.15
C GLU A 426 26.64 -34.03 2.08
N GLU A 427 26.49 -32.94 2.82
CA GLU A 427 27.56 -31.95 2.99
C GLU A 427 28.51 -32.42 4.11
N SER A 428 29.81 -32.45 3.80
CA SER A 428 30.86 -32.95 4.69
C SER A 428 31.19 -32.00 5.83
N GLU A 429 31.40 -32.54 7.03
CA GLU A 429 31.96 -31.83 8.18
C GLU A 429 33.41 -31.40 7.93
N ASP A 430 33.76 -30.13 8.18
CA ASP A 430 34.68 -29.76 9.28
C ASP A 430 34.66 -28.23 9.59
N ASP A 431 35.27 -27.89 10.73
CA ASP A 431 35.82 -26.61 11.18
C ASP A 431 34.88 -25.42 11.53
N SER A 432 34.15 -25.63 12.63
CA SER A 432 34.16 -24.80 13.86
C SER A 432 33.72 -23.30 13.86
N GLN A 433 33.10 -22.93 15.00
CA GLN A 433 32.75 -21.55 15.44
C GLN A 433 31.73 -20.72 14.63
N THR A 434 30.53 -21.24 14.33
CA THR A 434 29.31 -20.36 14.26
C THR A 434 27.96 -21.05 14.54
N VAL A 435 27.93 -22.22 15.18
CA VAL A 435 26.68 -22.94 15.50
C VAL A 435 26.12 -22.49 16.85
N SER A 436 25.06 -21.66 16.83
CA SER A 436 24.14 -21.50 17.98
C SER A 436 22.78 -20.91 17.57
N GLN A 437 22.72 -19.61 17.25
CA GLN A 437 21.44 -18.86 17.26
C GLN A 437 20.42 -19.29 16.21
N SER A 438 20.81 -19.51 14.95
CA SER A 438 19.85 -19.73 13.84
C SER A 438 18.97 -20.98 13.96
N LYS A 439 19.37 -21.98 14.77
CA LYS A 439 18.59 -23.22 15.02
C LYS A 439 17.77 -23.17 16.33
N ILE A 440 17.81 -22.06 17.08
CA ILE A 440 16.98 -21.85 18.28
C ILE A 440 15.66 -21.18 17.88
N TRP A 441 15.74 -20.15 17.03
CA TRP A 441 14.57 -19.37 16.59
C TRP A 441 13.52 -20.16 15.79
N SER A 442 13.88 -21.34 15.26
CA SER A 442 12.99 -22.26 14.52
C SER A 442 12.21 -23.25 15.42
N ARG A 443 12.38 -23.19 16.74
CA ARG A 443 11.73 -24.09 17.71
C ARG A 443 10.41 -23.54 18.24
N VAL A 444 9.63 -24.36 18.94
CA VAL A 444 8.34 -23.96 19.52
C VAL A 444 8.44 -23.92 21.04
N LEU A 445 7.92 -22.84 21.64
CA LEU A 445 7.64 -22.77 23.07
C LEU A 445 6.17 -23.10 23.31
N ARG A 446 5.90 -24.11 24.12
CA ARG A 446 4.57 -24.39 24.63
C ARG A 446 4.41 -23.76 26.01
N VAL A 447 3.50 -22.79 26.11
CA VAL A 447 3.21 -22.05 27.34
C VAL A 447 1.88 -22.50 27.90
N LYS A 448 1.89 -23.02 29.13
CA LYS A 448 0.72 -23.55 29.82
C LYS A 448 0.52 -22.84 31.16
N VAL A 449 -0.67 -22.27 31.37
CA VAL A 449 -1.04 -21.60 32.62
C VAL A 449 -2.21 -22.37 33.24
N THR A 450 -2.04 -22.83 34.48
CA THR A 450 -3.03 -23.59 35.24
C THR A 450 -3.44 -22.78 36.47
N GLY A 451 -4.74 -22.55 36.65
CA GLY A 451 -5.25 -21.77 37.76
C GLY A 451 -5.08 -22.44 39.11
N THR A 452 -5.16 -21.66 40.19
CA THR A 452 -5.23 -22.13 41.59
C THR A 452 -6.33 -23.20 41.85
N ASN A 453 -7.34 -23.28 40.99
CA ASN A 453 -8.41 -24.26 40.99
C ASN A 453 -8.14 -25.52 40.14
N GLY A 454 -6.92 -25.69 39.61
CA GLY A 454 -6.52 -26.80 38.74
C GLY A 454 -6.99 -26.70 37.29
N ILE A 455 -7.74 -25.66 36.91
CA ILE A 455 -8.24 -25.49 35.53
C ILE A 455 -7.16 -24.84 34.67
N VAL A 456 -6.86 -25.44 33.51
CA VAL A 456 -5.96 -24.86 32.51
C VAL A 456 -6.61 -23.60 31.92
N LYS A 457 -5.98 -22.44 32.16
CA LYS A 457 -6.38 -21.11 31.68
C LYS A 457 -5.79 -20.78 30.31
N LEU A 458 -4.64 -21.37 29.98
CA LEU A 458 -3.92 -21.20 28.72
C LEU A 458 -3.11 -22.47 28.43
N ASP A 459 -3.09 -22.94 27.18
CA ASP A 459 -2.14 -23.95 26.68
C ASP A 459 -1.92 -23.64 25.19
N VAL A 460 -0.82 -22.95 24.88
CA VAL A 460 -0.55 -22.37 23.55
C VAL A 460 0.86 -22.66 23.08
N ARG A 461 1.02 -22.77 21.76
CA ARG A 461 2.33 -22.88 21.09
C ARG A 461 2.69 -21.56 20.45
N ILE A 462 3.91 -21.09 20.69
CA ILE A 462 4.45 -19.80 20.25
C ILE A 462 5.85 -20.06 19.68
N PRO A 463 6.23 -19.53 18.50
CA PRO A 463 7.60 -19.67 17.99
C PRO A 463 8.62 -19.06 18.97
N ALA A 464 9.78 -19.70 19.12
CA ALA A 464 10.88 -19.17 19.95
C ALA A 464 11.35 -17.77 19.49
N GLY A 465 11.05 -17.37 18.24
CA GLY A 465 11.22 -16.01 17.73
C GLY A 465 10.43 -14.89 18.45
N PHE A 466 9.49 -15.21 19.34
CA PHE A 466 8.51 -14.24 19.88
C PHE A 466 8.63 -13.96 21.39
N LEU A 467 9.83 -14.13 21.97
CA LEU A 467 10.09 -13.97 23.42
C LEU A 467 9.64 -12.61 23.99
N ASP A 468 9.96 -11.50 23.31
CA ASP A 468 9.64 -10.14 23.78
C ASP A 468 8.13 -9.82 23.79
N GLY A 469 7.32 -10.62 23.09
CA GLY A 469 5.86 -10.58 23.16
C GLY A 469 5.29 -11.39 24.33
N LEU A 470 6.01 -12.41 24.79
CA LEU A 470 5.48 -13.46 25.69
C LEU A 470 5.14 -12.91 27.09
N ALA A 471 5.95 -11.98 27.61
CA ALA A 471 5.67 -11.28 28.88
C ALA A 471 4.42 -10.36 28.83
N LYS A 472 3.93 -9.99 27.64
CA LYS A 472 2.66 -9.26 27.47
C LYS A 472 1.45 -10.19 27.48
N ILE A 473 1.65 -11.45 27.11
CA ILE A 473 0.62 -12.51 27.07
C ILE A 473 0.47 -13.16 28.44
N VAL A 474 1.59 -13.43 29.13
CA VAL A 474 1.62 -14.02 30.48
C VAL A 474 2.42 -13.13 31.42
N PRO A 475 1.76 -12.20 32.17
CA PRO A 475 2.46 -11.22 33.01
C PRO A 475 3.37 -11.83 34.10
N GLY A 476 3.09 -13.05 34.56
CA GLY A 476 3.94 -13.76 35.53
C GLY A 476 5.31 -14.19 34.99
N VAL A 477 5.57 -14.06 33.68
CA VAL A 477 6.86 -14.34 33.04
C VAL A 477 7.74 -13.08 32.93
N ALA A 478 7.20 -11.89 33.27
CA ALA A 478 7.95 -10.64 33.21
C ALA A 478 9.14 -10.65 34.18
N GLY A 479 10.36 -10.56 33.62
CA GLY A 479 11.62 -10.62 34.36
C GLY A 479 12.37 -11.96 34.28
N VAL A 480 11.76 -13.00 33.69
CA VAL A 480 12.47 -14.27 33.40
C VAL A 480 13.31 -14.12 32.14
N ASN A 481 14.62 -14.39 32.22
CA ASN A 481 15.50 -14.40 31.05
C ASN A 481 15.37 -15.71 30.26
N LEU A 482 14.28 -15.83 29.49
CA LEU A 482 13.99 -16.99 28.65
C LEU A 482 15.05 -17.23 27.55
N ALA A 483 15.75 -16.19 27.09
CA ALA A 483 16.82 -16.34 26.11
C ALA A 483 18.02 -17.12 26.68
N ALA A 484 18.45 -16.81 27.92
CA ALA A 484 19.50 -17.58 28.59
C ALA A 484 19.07 -19.04 28.86
N LEU A 485 17.82 -19.26 29.29
CA LEU A 485 17.28 -20.61 29.48
C LEU A 485 17.24 -21.41 28.18
N LEU A 486 16.94 -20.77 27.04
CA LEU A 486 17.00 -21.38 25.72
C LEU A 486 18.43 -21.75 25.31
N ASP A 487 19.38 -20.82 25.44
CA ASP A 487 20.79 -21.07 25.13
C ASP A 487 21.35 -22.22 25.99
N GLU A 488 21.16 -22.20 27.31
CA GLU A 488 21.55 -23.29 28.22
C GLU A 488 20.87 -24.63 27.86
N SER A 489 19.59 -24.59 27.47
CA SER A 489 18.87 -25.80 27.05
C SER A 489 19.40 -26.40 25.75
N SER A 490 20.00 -25.60 24.87
CA SER A 490 20.53 -26.03 23.57
C SER A 490 21.80 -26.86 23.69
N TYR A 491 22.63 -26.61 24.72
CA TYR A 491 23.87 -27.34 24.99
C TYR A 491 23.68 -28.76 25.53
N THR A 492 22.45 -29.18 25.84
CA THR A 492 22.16 -30.40 26.62
C THR A 492 21.15 -31.33 25.95
N PHE A 493 20.94 -31.22 24.64
CA PHE A 493 19.94 -32.05 23.94
C PHE A 493 20.57 -33.21 23.16
N GLN A 494 20.48 -34.40 23.77
CA GLN A 494 20.68 -35.68 23.12
C GLN A 494 19.64 -36.66 23.69
N ASP A 495 18.85 -37.24 22.79
CA ASP A 495 17.74 -38.19 22.99
C ASP A 495 16.42 -37.68 23.67
N ASP A 496 15.38 -38.51 23.50
CA ASP A 496 13.95 -38.41 23.85
C ASP A 496 13.10 -37.26 23.23
N LEU A 497 12.06 -37.68 22.48
CA LEU A 497 11.40 -36.87 21.44
C LEU A 497 9.86 -36.74 21.59
N GLU A 498 9.26 -37.15 22.72
CA GLU A 498 7.79 -37.25 22.86
C GLU A 498 7.13 -36.34 23.93
N SER A 499 7.90 -35.61 24.75
CA SER A 499 7.34 -34.81 25.86
C SER A 499 7.68 -33.31 25.89
N GLY A 500 8.73 -32.87 25.18
CA GLY A 500 9.28 -31.52 25.26
C GLY A 500 10.07 -31.27 26.57
N LYS A 501 11.03 -30.33 26.53
CA LYS A 501 11.87 -29.99 27.69
C LYS A 501 11.22 -28.89 28.53
N GLU A 502 10.92 -29.14 29.79
CA GLU A 502 10.49 -28.04 30.69
C GLU A 502 11.65 -27.05 30.88
N LEU A 503 11.40 -25.78 30.55
CA LEU A 503 12.33 -24.66 30.73
C LEU A 503 12.00 -23.82 31.97
N LEU A 504 10.73 -23.82 32.39
CA LEU A 504 10.22 -23.02 33.49
C LEU A 504 8.99 -23.69 34.10
N ASP A 505 8.94 -23.79 35.43
CA ASP A 505 7.73 -24.05 36.21
C ASP A 505 7.73 -23.13 37.44
N ILE A 506 6.80 -22.17 37.46
CA ILE A 506 6.69 -21.15 38.50
C ILE A 506 5.22 -20.90 38.86
N ASN A 507 4.98 -20.31 40.03
CA ASN A 507 3.66 -19.75 40.37
C ASN A 507 3.72 -18.23 40.28
N ASP A 508 2.72 -17.60 39.66
CA ASP A 508 2.65 -16.15 39.55
C ASP A 508 2.22 -15.48 40.87
N GLY A 509 2.22 -14.14 40.90
CA GLY A 509 1.79 -13.36 42.07
C GLY A 509 0.31 -13.48 42.45
N ARG A 510 -0.47 -14.33 41.75
CA ARG A 510 -1.87 -14.66 42.02
C ARG A 510 -2.06 -16.15 42.35
N GLY A 511 -0.99 -16.95 42.29
CA GLY A 511 -0.98 -18.39 42.56
C GLY A 511 -1.28 -19.26 41.33
N ASP A 512 -1.34 -18.71 40.12
CA ASP A 512 -1.49 -19.50 38.89
C ASP A 512 -0.13 -20.12 38.50
N ARG A 513 -0.11 -21.44 38.26
CA ARG A 513 1.09 -22.18 37.85
C ARG A 513 1.35 -21.99 36.35
N ILE A 514 2.52 -21.46 36.01
CA ILE A 514 3.00 -21.22 34.64
C ILE A 514 4.10 -22.22 34.33
N GLN A 515 3.86 -23.12 33.38
CA GLN A 515 4.85 -24.03 32.82
C GLN A 515 5.20 -23.60 31.39
N ILE A 516 6.48 -23.66 31.02
CA ILE A 516 6.96 -23.43 29.66
C ILE A 516 7.83 -24.61 29.23
N PHE A 517 7.52 -25.19 28.08
CA PHE A 517 8.25 -26.30 27.47
C PHE A 517 8.85 -25.89 26.12
N LEU A 518 10.03 -26.44 25.80
CA LEU A 518 10.63 -26.41 24.47
C LEU A 518 10.20 -27.67 23.71
N GLU A 519 9.53 -27.48 22.58
CA GLU A 519 9.11 -28.49 21.60
C GLU A 519 9.81 -28.24 20.24
#